data_AF-A0A0K8JFY2-F1
#
_entry.id   AF-A0A0K8JFY2-F1
#
_cell.length_a   1.000
_cell.length_b   1.000
_cell.length_c   1.000
_cell.angle_alpha   90.00
_cell.angle_beta   90.00
_cell.angle_gamma   90.00
#
_symmetry.space_group_name_H-M   'P 1'
#
loop_
_entity.id
_entity.type
_entity.pdbx_description
1 polymer ?
#
loop_
_entity_poly.entity_id
_entity_poly.type
_entity_poly.pdbx_seq_one_letter_code
_entity_poly.pdbx_strand_id
1 'polypeptide(L)' 'MPHLHKILEKIEELRKKINDLGTLNHLTDPELLKVSQELDALLVKYQKLLGKTQQNKKSP' A
#
# COMPACT_ATOMS: atom_id res chain seq x y z
N MET A 1 -16.92 -1.83 1.80
CA MET A 1 -16.49 -1.91 0.39
C MET A 1 -15.47 -3.02 0.24
N PRO A 2 -15.83 -4.17 -0.36
CA PRO A 2 -14.95 -5.35 -0.45
C PRO A 2 -13.62 -5.08 -1.17
N HIS A 3 -13.58 -4.14 -2.11
CA HIS A 3 -12.34 -3.73 -2.78
C HIS A 3 -11.36 -2.98 -1.88
N LEU A 4 -11.85 -2.24 -0.88
CA LEU A 4 -11.01 -1.50 0.05
C LEU A 4 -10.30 -2.44 1.02
N HIS A 5 -11.01 -3.50 1.45
CA HIS A 5 -10.47 -4.51 2.36
C HIS A 5 -9.31 -5.28 1.72
N LYS A 6 -9.46 -5.71 0.46
CA LYS A 6 -8.40 -6.39 -0.30
C LYS A 6 -7.14 -5.54 -0.49
N ILE A 7 -7.30 -4.22 -0.65
CA ILE A 7 -6.17 -3.30 -0.76
C ILE A 7 -5.45 -3.15 0.58
N LEU A 8 -6.19 -3.08 1.68
CA LEU A 8 -5.62 -3.03 3.02
C LEU A 8 -4.88 -4.32 3.39
N GLU A 9 -5.44 -5.48 3.08
CA GLU A 9 -4.76 -6.77 3.24
C GLU A 9 -3.43 -6.80 2.47
N LYS A 10 -3.43 -6.34 1.22
CA LYS A 10 -2.22 -6.31 0.39
C LYS A 10 -1.17 -5.32 0.92
N ILE A 11 -1.60 -4.17 1.45
CA ILE A 11 -0.71 -3.20 2.10
C ILE A 11 -0.04 -3.84 3.32
N GLU A 12 -0.80 -4.55 4.15
CA GLU A 12 -0.26 -5.20 5.35
C GLU A 12 0.70 -6.36 5.02
N GLU A 13 0.38 -7.16 3.99
CA GLU A 13 1.28 -8.20 3.49
C GLU A 13 2.63 -7.62 3.02
N LEU A 14 2.60 -6.54 2.23
CA LEU A 14 3.83 -5.92 1.73
C LEU A 14 4.63 -5.24 2.84
N ARG A 15 3.95 -4.62 3.82
CA ARG A 15 4.60 -4.05 5.00
C ARG A 15 5.35 -5.11 5.80
N LYS A 16 4.76 -6.29 6.00
CA LYS A 16 5.44 -7.42 6.64
C LYS A 16 6.64 -7.88 5.81
N LYS A 17 6.47 -8.04 4.50
CA LYS A 17 7.56 -8.45 3.60
C LYS A 17 8.75 -7.47 3.63
N ILE A 18 8.50 -6.16 3.67
CA ILE A 18 9.55 -5.13 3.80
C ILE A 18 10.27 -5.27 5.14
N ASN A 19 9.53 -5.50 6.23
CA ASN A 19 10.12 -5.64 7.56
C ASN A 19 10.99 -6.92 7.65
N ASP A 20 10.53 -8.03 7.08
CA ASP A 20 11.25 -9.29 7.06
C ASP A 20 12.51 -9.19 6.17
N LEU A 21 12.40 -8.55 5.01
CA LEU A 21 13.55 -8.32 4.11
C LEU A 21 14.55 -7.31 4.70
N GLY A 22 14.09 -6.24 5.35
CA GLY A 22 14.95 -5.24 5.97
C GLY A 22 15.63 -5.71 7.26
N THR A 23 15.13 -6.78 7.87
CA THR A 23 15.78 -7.45 9.01
C THR A 23 16.79 -8.50 8.58
N LEU A 24 16.60 -9.15 7.42
CA LEU A 24 17.54 -10.12 6.86
C LEU A 24 18.63 -9.52 5.97
N ASN A 25 18.34 -8.45 5.21
CA ASN A 25 19.20 -7.92 4.16
C ASN A 25 19.48 -6.41 4.35
N HIS A 26 20.51 -5.91 3.67
CA HIS A 26 20.78 -4.47 3.61
C HIS A 26 19.60 -3.73 2.94
N LEU A 27 19.29 -2.53 3.43
CA LEU A 27 18.16 -1.70 2.97
C LEU A 27 18.22 -1.32 1.47
N THR A 28 19.34 -1.58 0.80
CA THR A 28 19.57 -1.35 -0.64
C THR A 28 19.34 -2.59 -1.48
N ASP A 29 18.82 -3.67 -0.90
CA ASP A 29 18.53 -4.89 -1.63
C ASP A 29 17.50 -4.63 -2.75
N PRO A 30 17.78 -5.06 -4.00
CA PRO A 30 16.88 -4.85 -5.13
C PRO A 30 15.47 -5.43 -4.92
N GLU A 31 15.35 -6.53 -4.17
CA GLU A 31 14.05 -7.11 -3.82
C GLU A 31 13.31 -6.20 -2.85
N LEU A 32 13.99 -5.68 -1.83
CA LEU A 32 13.39 -4.74 -0.88
C LEU A 32 12.92 -3.45 -1.57
N LEU A 33 13.72 -2.90 -2.48
CA LEU A 33 13.36 -1.73 -3.29
C LEU A 33 12.10 -1.98 -4.11
N LYS A 34 12.01 -3.16 -4.75
CA LYS A 34 10.84 -3.54 -5.56
C LYS A 34 9.58 -3.66 -4.69
N VAL A 35 9.67 -4.33 -3.55
CA VAL A 35 8.53 -4.48 -2.62
C VAL A 35 8.09 -3.12 -2.06
N SER A 36 9.03 -2.21 -1.80
CA SER A 36 8.74 -0.84 -1.38
C SER A 36 7.98 -0.04 -2.45
N GLN A 37 8.42 -0.11 -3.70
CA GLN A 37 7.73 0.54 -4.83
C GLN A 37 6.31 0.00 -5.05
N GLU A 38 6.11 -1.31 -4.88
CA GLU A 38 4.79 -1.94 -4.96
C GLU A 38 3.85 -1.46 -3.84
N LEU A 39 4.38 -1.29 -2.62
CA LEU A 39 3.63 -0.72 -1.49
C LEU A 39 3.21 0.73 -1.75
N ASP A 40 4.12 1.57 -2.23
CA ASP A 40 3.82 2.97 -2.56
C ASP A 40 2.70 3.07 -3.61
N ALA A 41 2.76 2.24 -4.66
CA ALA A 41 1.72 2.21 -5.69
C ALA A 41 0.35 1.82 -5.11
N LEU A 42 0.30 0.92 -4.13
CA LEU A 42 -0.93 0.51 -3.45
C LEU A 42 -1.46 1.60 -2.51
N LEU A 43 -0.58 2.29 -1.78
CA LEU A 43 -0.96 3.42 -0.92
C LEU A 43 -1.57 4.56 -1.75
N VAL A 44 -0.98 4.89 -2.90
CA VAL A 44 -1.55 5.88 -3.84
C VAL A 44 -2.93 5.45 -4.34
N LYS A 45 -3.12 4.17 -4.68
CA LYS A 45 -4.44 3.64 -5.09
C LYS A 45 -5.45 3.72 -3.95
N TYR A 46 -5.06 3.35 -2.74
CA TYR A 46 -5.90 3.43 -1.55
C TYR A 46 -6.32 4.88 -1.27
N GLN A 47 -5.39 5.83 -1.29
CA GLN A 47 -5.65 7.25 -1.08
C GLN A 47 -6.59 7.83 -2.15
N LYS A 48 -6.43 7.45 -3.42
CA LYS A 48 -7.36 7.84 -4.50
C LYS A 48 -8.77 7.29 -4.28
N LEU A 49 -8.91 6.06 -3.79
CA LEU A 49 -10.21 5.48 -3.47
C LEU A 49 -10.88 6.18 -2.29
N LEU A 50 -10.11 6.51 -1.24
CA LEU A 50 -10.60 7.30 -0.11
C LEU A 50 -11.00 8.72 -0.53
N GLY A 51 -10.23 9.37 -1.41
CA GLY A 51 -10.55 10.69 -1.96
C GLY A 51 -11.84 10.70 -2.79
N LYS A 52 -12.07 9.65 -3.61
CA LYS A 52 -13.32 9.45 -4.35
C LYS A 52 -14.53 9.27 -3.42
N THR A 53 -14.35 8.66 -2.25
CA THR A 53 -15.43 8.55 -1.25
C THR A 53 -15.72 9.85 -0.50
N GLN A 54 -14.81 10.84 -0.50
CA GLN A 54 -15.03 12.15 0.12
C GLN A 54 -15.70 13.16 -0.82
N GLN A 55 -15.49 13.06 -2.14
CA GLN A 55 -16.20 13.90 -3.12
C GLN A 55 -17.71 13.57 -3.22
N ASN A 56 -18.12 12.36 -2.84
CA ASN A 56 -19.54 11.97 -2.82
C ASN A 56 -20.30 12.42 -1.55
N LYS A 57 -19.66 13.18 -0.64
CA LYS A 57 -20.28 13.79 0.55
C LYS A 57 -20.31 15.32 0.51
N LYS A 58 -19.82 15.94 -0.57
CA LYS A 58 -19.95 17.38 -0.83
C LYS A 58 -20.45 17.57 -2.26
N SER A 59 -21.74 17.30 -2.46
CA SER A 59 -22.52 17.95 -3.51
C SER A 59 -23.81 18.46 -2.85
N PRO A 60 -24.22 19.72 -3.11
CA PRO A 60 -25.37 20.38 -2.50
C PRO A 60 -26.71 19.76 -2.88
#